data_AF-A0A382E2J5-F1
#
_entry.id   AF-A0A382E2J5-F1
#
_cell.length_a   1.000
_cell.length_b   1.000
_cell.length_c   1.000
_cell.angle_alpha   90.00
_cell.angle_beta   90.00
_cell.angle_gamma   90.00
#
_symmetry.space_group_name_H-M   'P 1'
#
loop_
_entity.id
_entity.type
_entity.pdbx_description
1 polymer ?
#
loop_
_entity_poly.entity_id
_entity_poly.type
_entity_poly.pdbx_seq_one_letter_code
_entity_poly.pdbx_strand_id
1 'polypeptide(L)'
;MKKLLGIVVLGFWVIFYSNSFSATEKPLTVMQEVKALGVFTEPTDYPEGMIQFFGKTCKKFHCRAKKAIQEMAKTFGRTQIYHQRHPGAQLHALAMFELFYLQQLKKNQKKVEKFIAAWPDKKKHGKAVVSLLKLNKSREQMRKALGMDLNTSVEEAMERYWVMGDFLEKGKIEKQEKISKDMKKRKKLLAKYKKAVSGFNSTLKKQEDEKLYNEIQNK
;
A
#
# COMPACT_ATOMS: atom_id res chain seq x y z
N MET A 1 20.97 -10.36 -23.59
CA MET A 1 20.64 -10.92 -22.26
C MET A 1 21.62 -10.40 -21.21
N LYS A 2 21.20 -9.42 -20.40
CA LYS A 2 21.75 -9.11 -19.07
C LYS A 2 20.72 -8.24 -18.35
N LYS A 3 20.49 -8.58 -17.08
CA LYS A 3 19.32 -8.26 -16.25
C LYS A 3 19.20 -6.76 -15.97
N LEU A 4 18.08 -6.14 -16.40
CA LEU A 4 17.56 -4.89 -15.83
C LEU A 4 16.53 -5.25 -14.76
N LEU A 5 17.02 -5.70 -13.61
CA LEU A 5 16.25 -5.83 -12.38
C LEU A 5 16.88 -4.84 -11.39
N GLY A 6 16.41 -3.61 -11.43
CA GLY A 6 16.98 -2.54 -10.64
C GLY A 6 16.02 -1.36 -10.58
N ILE A 7 15.29 -1.30 -9.47
CA ILE A 7 14.69 -0.09 -8.92
C ILE A 7 13.48 0.45 -9.69
N VAL A 8 12.31 -0.19 -9.47
CA VAL A 8 11.06 0.57 -9.49
C VAL A 8 11.05 1.37 -8.19
N VAL A 9 11.54 2.62 -8.23
CA VAL A 9 11.19 3.61 -7.22
C VAL A 9 9.70 3.83 -7.40
N LEU A 10 8.87 3.10 -6.63
CA LEU A 10 7.47 3.44 -6.45
C LEU A 10 7.43 4.84 -5.87
N GLY A 11 7.27 5.83 -6.74
CA GLY A 11 7.00 7.23 -6.41
C GLY A 11 5.61 7.37 -5.80
N PHE A 12 5.37 6.65 -4.71
CA PHE A 12 4.12 6.63 -3.95
C PHE A 12 4.20 7.66 -2.84
N TRP A 13 4.42 8.92 -3.19
CA TRP A 13 4.70 9.95 -2.17
C TRP A 13 3.84 11.20 -2.22
N VAL A 14 2.77 11.23 -3.01
CA VAL A 14 1.81 12.32 -2.88
C VAL A 14 0.43 11.80 -3.24
N ILE A 15 -0.42 11.63 -2.23
CA ILE A 15 -1.89 11.69 -2.17
C ILE A 15 -2.29 10.66 -1.09
N PHE A 16 -3.07 11.10 -0.10
CA PHE A 16 -3.44 10.40 1.15
C PHE A 16 -2.43 10.47 2.31
N TYR A 17 -2.05 11.69 2.71
CA TYR A 17 -1.70 11.94 4.11
C TYR A 17 -2.88 12.67 4.76
N SER A 18 -3.79 11.92 5.39
CA SER A 18 -4.60 12.44 6.47
C SER A 18 -3.70 12.50 7.70
N ASN A 19 -3.35 13.72 8.13
CA ASN A 19 -2.62 13.92 9.38
C ASN A 19 -3.61 13.77 10.53
N SER A 20 -3.77 12.56 11.05
CA SER A 20 -4.12 12.35 12.45
C SER A 20 -2.80 12.11 13.19
N PHE A 21 -2.27 13.16 13.80
CA PHE A 21 -1.25 13.02 14.83
C PHE A 21 -1.97 12.54 16.09
N SER A 22 -2.04 11.22 16.26
CA SER A 22 -2.46 10.64 17.53
C SER A 22 -1.22 10.53 18.39
N ALA A 23 -1.15 11.37 19.42
CA ALA A 23 -0.18 11.22 20.49
C ALA A 23 -0.54 9.99 21.35
N THR A 24 0.48 9.39 21.95
CA THR A 24 0.41 8.43 23.07
C THR A 24 -0.22 7.06 22.79
N GLU A 25 0.50 6.21 22.06
CA GLU A 25 0.51 4.77 22.37
C GLU A 25 1.96 4.35 22.66
N LYS A 26 2.15 3.46 23.63
CA LYS A 26 3.48 2.86 23.87
C LYS A 26 3.92 2.17 22.57
N PRO A 27 5.18 2.34 22.13
CA PRO A 27 5.64 1.71 20.90
C PRO A 27 5.46 0.20 21.00
N LEU A 28 4.83 -0.39 19.98
CA LEU A 28 4.65 -1.83 19.90
C LEU A 28 6.02 -2.52 19.94
N THR A 29 6.09 -3.64 20.64
CA THR A 29 7.27 -4.51 20.62
C THR A 29 7.47 -5.08 19.22
N VAL A 30 8.72 -5.42 18.87
CA VAL A 30 9.05 -6.11 17.60
C VAL A 30 8.13 -7.31 17.34
N MET A 31 7.81 -8.08 18.38
CA MET A 31 6.95 -9.25 18.24
C MET A 31 5.48 -8.92 18.00
N GLN A 32 4.96 -7.82 18.55
CA GLN A 32 3.61 -7.36 18.25
C GLN A 32 3.50 -6.91 16.78
N GLU A 33 4.48 -6.15 16.30
CA GLU A 33 4.57 -5.71 14.90
C GLU A 33 4.66 -6.90 13.93
N VAL A 34 5.47 -7.90 14.26
CA VAL A 34 5.60 -9.12 13.44
C VAL A 34 4.33 -9.95 13.47
N LYS A 35 3.63 -10.05 14.60
CA LYS A 35 2.32 -10.72 14.68
C LYS A 35 1.26 -9.97 13.87
N ALA A 36 1.31 -8.64 13.84
CA ALA A 36 0.40 -7.79 13.06
C ALA A 36 0.58 -7.92 11.54
N LEU A 37 1.64 -8.59 11.05
CA LEU A 37 1.75 -8.99 9.64
C LEU A 37 0.67 -10.00 9.24
N GLY A 38 0.14 -10.76 10.20
CA GLY A 38 -0.78 -11.86 9.95
C GLY A 38 -0.12 -13.02 9.20
N VAL A 39 -0.96 -13.92 8.69
CA VAL A 39 -0.56 -15.11 7.94
C VAL A 39 -1.25 -15.12 6.58
N PHE A 40 -0.65 -15.80 5.61
CA PHE A 40 -1.29 -15.99 4.31
C PHE A 40 -2.52 -16.89 4.46
N THR A 41 -3.68 -16.32 4.15
CA THR A 41 -4.94 -17.04 3.94
C THR A 41 -5.41 -16.74 2.52
N GLU A 42 -5.78 -17.77 1.77
CA GLU A 42 -6.30 -17.58 0.41
C GLU A 42 -7.72 -16.99 0.50
N PRO A 43 -8.00 -15.84 -0.16
CA PRO A 43 -9.33 -15.25 -0.12
C PRO A 43 -10.36 -16.19 -0.71
N THR A 44 -11.49 -16.30 -0.02
CA THR A 44 -12.62 -17.13 -0.47
C THR A 44 -13.44 -16.39 -1.53
N ASP A 45 -13.63 -15.09 -1.30
CA ASP A 45 -14.44 -14.22 -2.14
C ASP A 45 -13.64 -13.06 -2.73
N TYR A 46 -14.15 -12.56 -3.85
CA TYR A 46 -13.55 -11.46 -4.60
C TYR A 46 -14.68 -10.57 -5.13
N PRO A 47 -14.44 -9.24 -5.24
CA PRO A 47 -15.39 -8.34 -5.88
C PRO A 47 -15.74 -8.81 -7.29
N GLU A 48 -16.99 -8.65 -7.70
CA GLU A 48 -17.46 -9.15 -9.00
C GLU A 48 -16.62 -8.61 -10.17
N GLY A 49 -16.32 -7.30 -10.16
CA GLY A 49 -15.46 -6.69 -11.18
C GLY A 49 -14.03 -7.24 -11.18
N MET A 50 -13.50 -7.66 -10.02
CA MET A 50 -12.20 -8.35 -9.97
C MET A 50 -12.27 -9.73 -10.62
N ILE A 51 -13.34 -10.49 -10.37
CA ILE A 51 -13.57 -11.80 -11.00
C ILE A 51 -13.65 -11.64 -12.52
N GLN A 52 -14.40 -10.65 -13.00
CA GLN A 52 -14.51 -10.33 -14.41
C GLN A 52 -13.14 -9.96 -15.01
N PHE A 53 -12.37 -9.11 -14.33
CA PHE A 53 -11.00 -8.76 -14.73
C PHE A 53 -10.06 -9.97 -14.83
N PHE A 54 -10.12 -10.89 -13.86
CA PHE A 54 -9.30 -12.11 -13.90
C PHE A 54 -9.71 -13.05 -15.03
N GLY A 55 -11.00 -13.06 -15.39
CA GLY A 55 -11.57 -13.91 -16.41
C GLY A 55 -11.76 -15.36 -15.94
N LYS A 56 -12.58 -16.10 -16.69
CA LYS A 56 -13.05 -17.46 -16.33
C LYS A 56 -11.95 -18.50 -16.14
N THR A 57 -10.80 -18.32 -16.79
CA THR A 57 -9.68 -19.26 -16.77
C THR A 57 -8.76 -19.10 -15.56
N CYS A 58 -8.77 -17.93 -14.91
CA CYS A 58 -7.83 -17.57 -13.84
C CYS A 58 -8.46 -17.75 -12.45
N LYS A 59 -8.65 -19.01 -12.04
CA LYS A 59 -9.31 -19.34 -10.76
C LYS A 59 -8.35 -19.45 -9.58
N LYS A 60 -7.13 -19.95 -9.81
CA LYS A 60 -6.12 -20.16 -8.75
C LYS A 60 -5.57 -18.83 -8.25
N PHE A 61 -5.33 -18.69 -6.94
CA PHE A 61 -4.75 -17.49 -6.34
C PHE A 61 -3.48 -17.02 -7.04
N HIS A 62 -2.55 -17.92 -7.37
CA HIS A 62 -1.30 -17.54 -8.03
C HIS A 62 -1.53 -16.79 -9.35
N CYS A 63 -2.51 -17.23 -10.14
CA CYS A 63 -2.86 -16.56 -11.39
C CYS A 63 -3.49 -15.18 -11.12
N ARG A 64 -4.45 -15.12 -10.19
CA ARG A 64 -5.13 -13.88 -9.81
C ARG A 64 -4.15 -12.83 -9.26
N ALA A 65 -3.31 -13.23 -8.31
CA ALA A 65 -2.27 -12.38 -7.75
C ALA A 65 -1.29 -11.89 -8.81
N LYS A 66 -0.85 -12.75 -9.75
CA LYS A 66 0.05 -12.33 -10.83
C LYS A 66 -0.59 -11.25 -11.72
N LYS A 67 -1.84 -11.45 -12.14
CA LYS A 67 -2.59 -10.45 -12.93
C LYS A 67 -2.82 -9.15 -12.15
N ALA A 68 -3.25 -9.26 -10.90
CA ALA A 68 -3.49 -8.12 -10.01
C ALA A 68 -2.22 -7.29 -9.83
N ILE A 69 -1.07 -7.91 -9.56
CA ILE A 69 0.22 -7.22 -9.38
C ILE A 69 0.63 -6.47 -10.66
N GLN A 70 0.42 -7.06 -11.84
CA GLN A 70 0.75 -6.44 -13.11
C GLN A 70 -0.10 -5.19 -13.36
N GLU A 71 -1.42 -5.30 -13.18
CA GLU A 71 -2.32 -4.17 -13.41
C GLU A 71 -2.16 -3.10 -12.32
N MET A 72 -2.00 -3.48 -11.05
CA MET A 72 -1.67 -2.57 -9.95
C MET A 72 -0.43 -1.73 -10.27
N ALA A 73 0.67 -2.39 -10.66
CA ALA A 73 1.92 -1.69 -10.98
C ALA A 73 1.76 -0.75 -12.17
N LYS A 74 1.04 -1.18 -13.21
CA LYS A 74 0.72 -0.35 -14.38
C LYS A 74 -0.11 0.86 -14.00
N THR A 75 -1.15 0.69 -13.18
CA THR A 75 -2.05 1.76 -12.73
C THR A 75 -1.32 2.77 -11.86
N PHE A 76 -0.51 2.33 -10.91
CA PHE A 76 0.30 3.23 -10.08
C PHE A 76 1.42 3.93 -10.86
N GLY A 77 1.83 3.40 -12.00
CA GLY A 77 2.74 4.06 -12.93
C GLY A 77 2.09 5.09 -13.85
N ARG A 78 0.77 5.28 -13.80
CA ARG A 78 0.06 6.24 -14.67
C ARG A 78 0.25 7.68 -14.19
N THR A 79 0.01 8.62 -15.11
CA THR A 79 0.13 10.04 -14.83
C THR A 79 -1.08 10.57 -14.06
N GLN A 80 -0.91 11.73 -13.41
CA GLN A 80 -2.02 12.41 -12.74
C GLN A 80 -3.21 12.70 -13.67
N ILE A 81 -2.94 13.01 -14.94
CA ILE A 81 -3.99 13.28 -15.93
C ILE A 81 -4.84 12.03 -16.17
N TYR A 82 -4.22 10.85 -16.22
CA TYR A 82 -4.94 9.59 -16.34
C TYR A 82 -5.87 9.37 -15.14
N HIS A 83 -5.37 9.56 -13.92
CA HIS A 83 -6.19 9.39 -12.71
C HIS A 83 -7.31 10.45 -12.56
N GLN A 84 -7.14 11.63 -13.15
CA GLN A 84 -8.24 12.60 -13.23
C GLN A 84 -9.35 12.16 -14.19
N ARG A 85 -9.00 11.38 -15.21
CA ARG A 85 -9.95 10.79 -16.16
C ARG A 85 -10.54 9.47 -15.66
N HIS A 86 -9.78 8.74 -14.85
CA HIS A 86 -10.15 7.44 -14.27
C HIS A 86 -10.00 7.49 -12.76
N PRO A 87 -10.89 8.23 -12.06
CA PRO A 87 -10.78 8.45 -10.62
C PRO A 87 -10.93 7.15 -9.81
N GLY A 88 -11.61 6.12 -10.36
CA GLY A 88 -11.77 4.82 -9.72
C GLY A 88 -10.51 3.94 -9.78
N ALA A 89 -9.65 4.14 -10.79
CA ALA A 89 -8.54 3.23 -11.09
C ALA A 89 -7.55 3.08 -9.92
N GLN A 90 -7.30 4.15 -9.16
CA GLN A 90 -6.39 4.05 -8.00
C GLN A 90 -6.97 3.14 -6.93
N LEU A 91 -8.28 3.17 -6.69
CA LEU A 91 -8.95 2.33 -5.70
C LEU A 91 -9.00 0.87 -6.16
N HIS A 92 -9.26 0.60 -7.44
CA HIS A 92 -9.11 -0.75 -8.00
C HIS A 92 -7.69 -1.30 -7.78
N ALA A 93 -6.67 -0.45 -7.95
CA ALA A 93 -5.29 -0.84 -7.68
C ALA A 93 -5.00 -1.08 -6.19
N LEU A 94 -5.69 -0.39 -5.26
CA LEU A 94 -5.62 -0.68 -3.82
C LEU A 94 -6.26 -2.05 -3.49
N ALA A 95 -7.37 -2.42 -4.12
CA ALA A 95 -7.92 -3.77 -3.99
C ALA A 95 -6.93 -4.83 -4.48
N MET A 96 -6.27 -4.58 -5.62
CA MET A 96 -5.22 -5.46 -6.14
C MET A 96 -3.97 -5.52 -5.24
N PHE A 97 -3.68 -4.44 -4.49
CA PHE A 97 -2.59 -4.40 -3.53
C PHE A 97 -2.80 -5.40 -2.38
N GLU A 98 -4.04 -5.69 -1.96
CA GLU A 98 -4.30 -6.73 -0.95
C GLU A 98 -3.82 -8.11 -1.41
N LEU A 99 -4.00 -8.46 -2.70
CA LEU A 99 -3.47 -9.70 -3.27
C LEU A 99 -1.94 -9.69 -3.38
N PHE A 100 -1.35 -8.53 -3.69
CA PHE A 100 0.10 -8.35 -3.66
C PHE A 100 0.65 -8.61 -2.26
N TYR A 101 0.01 -8.06 -1.23
CA TYR A 101 0.39 -8.23 0.17
C TYR A 101 0.35 -9.71 0.58
N LEU A 102 -0.76 -10.40 0.33
CA LEU A 102 -0.89 -11.84 0.56
C LEU A 102 0.18 -12.66 -0.16
N GLN A 103 0.51 -12.29 -1.41
CA GLN A 103 1.57 -12.95 -2.17
C GLN A 103 2.96 -12.74 -1.53
N GLN A 104 3.21 -11.61 -0.87
CA GLN A 104 4.46 -11.37 -0.11
C GLN A 104 4.51 -12.16 1.20
N LEU A 105 3.39 -12.27 1.92
CA LEU A 105 3.28 -13.13 3.10
C LEU A 105 3.59 -14.59 2.73
N LYS A 106 2.91 -15.12 1.70
CA LYS A 106 3.12 -16.50 1.22
C LYS A 106 4.58 -16.78 0.85
N LYS A 107 5.26 -15.83 0.19
CA LYS A 107 6.67 -15.99 -0.22
C LYS A 107 7.65 -15.97 0.95
N ASN A 108 7.32 -15.25 2.03
CA ASN A 108 8.24 -15.03 3.14
C ASN A 108 7.83 -15.77 4.42
N GLN A 109 6.74 -16.54 4.41
CA GLN A 109 6.22 -17.30 5.54
C GLN A 109 7.32 -18.04 6.33
N LYS A 110 8.07 -18.93 5.66
CA LYS A 110 9.18 -19.68 6.30
C LYS A 110 10.27 -18.79 6.89
N LYS A 111 10.51 -17.61 6.32
CA LYS A 111 11.51 -16.66 6.84
C LYS A 111 11.00 -15.96 8.09
N VAL A 112 9.71 -15.62 8.13
CA VAL A 112 9.04 -15.04 9.30
C VAL A 112 9.00 -16.05 10.44
N GLU A 113 8.59 -17.29 10.18
CA GLU A 113 8.59 -18.38 11.17
C GLU A 113 9.98 -18.59 11.79
N LYS A 114 11.03 -18.64 10.95
CA LYS A 114 12.42 -18.75 11.41
C LYS A 114 12.93 -17.53 12.18
N PHE A 115 12.40 -16.34 11.89
CA PHE A 115 12.71 -15.13 12.64
C PHE A 115 12.07 -15.20 14.03
N ILE A 116 10.77 -15.49 14.10
CA ILE A 116 10.00 -15.59 15.35
C ILE A 116 10.63 -16.63 16.29
N ALA A 117 11.00 -17.80 15.77
CA ALA A 117 11.59 -18.87 16.56
C ALA A 117 13.01 -18.58 17.08
N ALA A 118 13.71 -17.61 16.49
CA ALA A 118 15.09 -17.28 16.82
C ALA A 118 15.24 -15.94 17.55
N TRP A 119 14.18 -15.14 17.60
CA TRP A 119 14.16 -13.83 18.25
C TRP A 119 14.01 -13.98 19.78
N PRO A 120 14.69 -13.14 20.61
CA PRO A 120 15.58 -12.03 20.25
C PRO A 120 17.04 -12.42 19.99
N ASP A 121 17.42 -13.66 20.32
CA ASP A 121 18.84 -14.11 20.34
C ASP A 121 19.53 -14.04 18.98
N LYS A 122 18.81 -14.34 17.90
CA LYS A 122 19.33 -14.34 16.52
C LYS A 122 18.32 -13.72 15.56
N LYS A 123 18.77 -12.68 14.85
CA LYS A 123 17.95 -11.89 13.92
C LYS A 123 17.87 -12.51 12.52
N LYS A 124 17.54 -13.81 12.46
CA LYS A 124 17.48 -14.57 11.21
C LYS A 124 16.48 -13.95 10.24
N HIS A 125 16.91 -13.64 9.02
CA HIS A 125 16.05 -13.03 7.99
C HIS A 125 15.47 -11.64 8.35
N GLY A 126 16.09 -10.88 9.27
CA GLY A 126 15.60 -9.56 9.69
C GLY A 126 15.32 -8.58 8.52
N LYS A 127 16.13 -8.61 7.46
CA LYS A 127 15.88 -7.81 6.24
C LYS A 127 14.53 -8.12 5.56
N ALA A 128 14.15 -9.40 5.50
CA ALA A 128 12.87 -9.82 4.91
C ALA A 128 11.69 -9.40 5.81
N VAL A 129 11.84 -9.55 7.13
CA VAL A 129 10.85 -9.12 8.12
C VAL A 129 10.64 -7.61 8.05
N VAL A 130 11.70 -6.80 8.06
CA VAL A 130 11.58 -5.35 7.90
C VAL A 130 10.93 -4.95 6.58
N SER A 131 11.22 -5.67 5.49
CA SER A 131 10.55 -5.42 4.22
C SER A 131 9.04 -5.64 4.30
N LEU A 132 8.58 -6.66 5.05
CA LEU A 132 7.16 -6.91 5.29
C LEU A 132 6.55 -5.88 6.23
N LEU A 133 7.26 -5.46 7.29
CA LEU A 133 6.78 -4.41 8.21
C LEU A 133 6.55 -3.09 7.47
N LYS A 134 7.51 -2.66 6.64
CA LYS A 134 7.36 -1.48 5.78
C LYS A 134 6.14 -1.61 4.86
N LEU A 135 5.94 -2.79 4.28
CA LEU A 135 4.79 -3.06 3.42
C LEU A 135 3.47 -3.03 4.20
N ASN A 136 3.44 -3.56 5.42
CA ASN A 136 2.26 -3.56 6.29
C ASN A 136 1.89 -2.14 6.72
N LYS A 137 2.88 -1.28 7.00
CA LYS A 137 2.64 0.15 7.27
C LYS A 137 2.00 0.85 6.08
N SER A 138 2.45 0.55 4.85
CA SER A 138 1.77 1.06 3.65
C SER A 138 0.33 0.54 3.54
N ARG A 139 0.11 -0.77 3.79
CA ARG A 139 -1.23 -1.38 3.81
C ARG A 139 -2.16 -0.69 4.81
N GLU A 140 -1.69 -0.47 6.03
CA GLU A 140 -2.42 0.22 7.09
C GLU A 140 -2.80 1.65 6.67
N GLN A 141 -1.87 2.41 6.09
CA GLN A 141 -2.14 3.77 5.61
C GLN A 141 -3.20 3.78 4.50
N MET A 142 -3.09 2.86 3.54
CA MET A 142 -4.08 2.71 2.48
C MET A 142 -5.46 2.38 3.05
N ARG A 143 -5.53 1.52 4.08
CA ARG A 143 -6.79 1.13 4.73
C ARG A 143 -7.41 2.28 5.51
N LYS A 144 -6.60 2.98 6.32
CA LYS A 144 -7.02 4.15 7.08
C LYS A 144 -7.61 5.25 6.19
N ALA A 145 -7.13 5.40 4.95
CA ALA A 145 -7.66 6.37 4.00
C ALA A 145 -9.14 6.15 3.64
N LEU A 146 -9.66 4.92 3.80
CA LEU A 146 -11.08 4.58 3.63
C LEU A 146 -11.75 4.14 4.95
N GLY A 147 -11.22 4.57 6.09
CA GLY A 147 -11.80 4.25 7.40
C GLY A 147 -11.72 2.76 7.78
N MET A 148 -10.78 2.03 7.20
CA MET A 148 -10.47 0.64 7.56
C MET A 148 -9.22 0.56 8.43
N ASP A 149 -9.00 -0.60 9.03
CA ASP A 149 -7.83 -0.91 9.85
C ASP A 149 -7.25 -2.29 9.49
N LEU A 150 -6.24 -2.76 10.23
CA LEU A 150 -5.65 -4.07 10.00
C LEU A 150 -6.57 -5.24 10.42
N ASN A 151 -7.62 -5.00 11.20
CA ASN A 151 -8.60 -6.00 11.62
C ASN A 151 -9.66 -6.26 10.54
N THR A 152 -9.87 -5.29 9.65
CA THR A 152 -10.73 -5.44 8.47
C THR A 152 -10.26 -6.65 7.64
N SER A 153 -11.17 -7.55 7.25
CA SER A 153 -10.78 -8.73 6.48
C SER A 153 -10.17 -8.34 5.11
N VAL A 154 -9.47 -9.27 4.46
CA VAL A 154 -8.88 -8.98 3.14
C VAL A 154 -9.99 -8.83 2.11
N GLU A 155 -10.99 -9.70 2.16
CA GLU A 155 -12.18 -9.70 1.32
C GLU A 155 -12.95 -8.39 1.46
N GLU A 156 -13.24 -7.96 2.68
CA GLU A 156 -13.94 -6.70 2.94
C GLU A 156 -13.13 -5.48 2.47
N ALA A 157 -11.80 -5.49 2.67
CA ALA A 157 -10.96 -4.41 2.17
C ALA A 157 -10.96 -4.35 0.64
N MET A 158 -10.81 -5.49 -0.04
CA MET A 158 -10.91 -5.57 -1.49
C MET A 158 -12.25 -5.05 -1.99
N GLU A 159 -13.37 -5.45 -1.37
CA GLU A 159 -14.71 -5.02 -1.73
C GLU A 159 -14.90 -3.52 -1.56
N ARG A 160 -14.53 -2.96 -0.40
CA ARG A 160 -14.66 -1.52 -0.14
C ARG A 160 -13.86 -0.68 -1.13
N TYR A 161 -12.61 -1.09 -1.42
CA TYR A 161 -11.81 -0.43 -2.44
C TYR A 161 -12.45 -0.53 -3.83
N TRP A 162 -12.92 -1.72 -4.19
CA TRP A 162 -13.44 -1.97 -5.53
C TRP A 162 -14.75 -1.23 -5.78
N VAL A 163 -15.72 -1.34 -4.87
CA VAL A 163 -17.02 -0.67 -4.95
C VAL A 163 -16.86 0.85 -5.00
N MET A 164 -15.97 1.41 -4.18
CA MET A 164 -15.68 2.85 -4.25
C MET A 164 -15.01 3.23 -5.57
N GLY A 165 -14.13 2.38 -6.11
CA GLY A 165 -13.56 2.53 -7.44
C GLY A 165 -14.62 2.57 -8.53
N ASP A 166 -15.53 1.59 -8.52
CA ASP A 166 -16.65 1.51 -9.47
C ASP A 166 -17.58 2.72 -9.33
N PHE A 167 -17.85 3.17 -8.11
CA PHE A 167 -18.64 4.36 -7.86
C PHE A 167 -18.01 5.62 -8.47
N LEU A 168 -16.72 5.84 -8.27
CA LEU A 168 -16.01 6.99 -8.83
C LEU A 168 -15.96 6.94 -10.36
N GLU A 169 -15.81 5.76 -10.95
CA GLU A 169 -15.73 5.59 -12.40
C GLU A 169 -17.08 5.83 -13.11
N LYS A 170 -18.21 5.79 -12.38
CA LYS A 170 -19.53 6.18 -12.91
C LYS A 170 -19.66 7.70 -13.13
N GLY A 171 -18.74 8.50 -12.61
CA GLY A 171 -18.74 9.96 -12.78
C GLY A 171 -18.50 10.39 -14.24
N LYS A 172 -19.22 11.42 -14.70
CA LYS A 172 -18.92 12.04 -16.00
C LYS A 172 -17.65 12.87 -15.89
N ILE A 173 -16.71 12.65 -16.81
CA ILE A 173 -15.48 13.45 -16.89
C ILE A 173 -15.82 14.78 -17.55
N GLU A 174 -15.90 15.85 -16.76
CA GLU A 174 -16.05 17.19 -17.31
C GLU A 174 -14.71 17.78 -17.75
N LYS A 175 -14.72 18.52 -18.86
CA LYS A 175 -13.54 19.26 -19.30
C LYS A 175 -13.29 20.38 -18.28
N GLN A 176 -12.13 20.33 -17.62
CA GLN A 176 -11.74 21.38 -16.68
C GLN A 176 -11.72 22.74 -17.38
N GLU A 177 -12.50 23.69 -16.87
CA GLU A 177 -12.45 25.07 -17.33
C GLU A 177 -11.05 25.67 -17.14
N LYS A 178 -10.75 26.73 -17.91
CA LYS A 178 -9.47 27.43 -17.81
C LYS A 178 -9.35 28.12 -16.45
N ILE A 179 -8.66 27.46 -15.52
CA ILE A 179 -8.31 28.01 -14.21
C ILE A 179 -7.51 29.32 -14.37
N SER A 180 -7.86 30.35 -13.59
CA SER A 180 -7.19 31.66 -13.61
C SER A 180 -5.69 31.56 -13.31
N LYS A 181 -4.91 32.55 -13.78
CA LYS A 181 -3.46 32.60 -13.53
C LYS A 181 -3.16 32.67 -12.02
N ASP A 182 -3.97 33.38 -11.25
CA ASP A 182 -3.81 33.50 -9.79
C ASP A 182 -4.03 32.15 -9.08
N MET A 183 -5.12 31.45 -9.42
CA MET A 183 -5.40 30.11 -8.85
C MET A 183 -4.28 29.10 -9.15
N LYS A 184 -3.64 29.21 -10.32
CA LYS A 184 -2.44 28.41 -10.64
C LYS A 184 -1.24 28.78 -9.76
N LYS A 185 -1.02 30.07 -9.48
CA LYS A 185 0.03 30.52 -8.54
C LYS A 185 -0.24 30.00 -7.13
N ARG A 186 -1.48 30.14 -6.64
CA ARG A 186 -1.92 29.63 -5.33
C ARG A 186 -1.73 28.11 -5.21
N LYS A 187 -2.12 27.33 -6.23
CA LYS A 187 -1.89 25.88 -6.28
C LYS A 187 -0.41 25.53 -6.12
N LYS A 188 0.48 26.23 -6.83
CA LYS A 188 1.94 26.02 -6.73
C LYS A 188 2.46 26.36 -5.33
N LEU A 189 2.00 27.46 -4.74
CA LEU A 189 2.39 27.88 -3.40
C LEU A 189 1.94 26.86 -2.33
N LEU A 190 0.66 26.45 -2.37
CA LEU A 190 0.12 25.43 -1.48
C LEU A 190 0.85 24.09 -1.60
N ALA A 191 1.23 23.70 -2.83
CA ALA A 191 2.02 22.49 -3.04
C ALA A 191 3.41 22.57 -2.39
N LYS A 192 4.07 23.74 -2.42
CA LYS A 192 5.35 23.96 -1.72
C LYS A 192 5.19 23.84 -0.21
N TYR A 193 4.21 24.52 0.38
CA TYR A 193 3.93 24.44 1.82
C TYR A 193 3.59 23.01 2.25
N LYS A 194 2.68 22.34 1.53
CA LYS A 194 2.31 20.95 1.80
C LYS A 194 3.54 20.03 1.75
N LYS A 195 4.43 20.23 0.77
CA LYS A 195 5.67 19.47 0.66
C LYS A 195 6.57 19.69 1.88
N ALA A 196 6.79 20.93 2.29
CA ALA A 196 7.62 21.27 3.45
C ALA A 196 7.08 20.65 4.74
N VAL A 197 5.79 20.82 5.02
CA VAL A 197 5.13 20.26 6.22
C VAL A 197 5.15 18.73 6.20
N SER A 198 4.85 18.10 5.05
CA SER A 198 4.91 16.63 4.94
C SER A 198 6.32 16.09 5.13
N GLY A 199 7.32 16.81 4.62
CA GLY A 199 8.73 16.46 4.77
C GLY A 199 9.12 16.46 6.24
N PHE A 200 8.83 17.56 6.94
CA PHE A 200 9.09 17.69 8.38
C PHE A 200 8.44 16.56 9.19
N ASN A 201 7.13 16.35 9.04
CA ASN A 201 6.40 15.29 9.76
C ASN A 201 6.95 13.88 9.45
N SER A 202 7.35 13.65 8.20
CA SER A 202 7.92 12.35 7.81
C SER A 202 9.28 12.09 8.41
N THR A 203 10.10 13.11 8.62
CA THR A 203 11.41 12.98 9.26
C THR A 203 11.25 12.50 10.70
N LEU A 204 10.29 13.06 11.44
CA LEU A 204 10.01 12.65 12.82
C LEU A 204 9.56 11.18 12.88
N LYS A 205 8.60 10.77 12.04
CA LYS A 205 8.11 9.37 12.00
C LYS A 205 9.17 8.37 11.54
N LYS A 206 10.05 8.77 10.61
CA LYS A 206 11.13 7.91 10.12
C LYS A 206 12.12 7.56 11.21
N GLN A 207 12.42 8.46 12.14
CA GLN A 207 13.37 8.20 13.22
C GLN A 207 12.89 7.05 14.13
N GLU A 208 11.60 7.03 14.48
CA GLU A 208 11.00 5.95 15.28
C GLU A 208 11.01 4.61 14.54
N ASP A 209 10.57 4.62 13.28
CA ASP A 209 10.57 3.44 12.41
C ASP A 209 11.99 2.89 12.17
N GLU A 210 12.96 3.76 11.91
CA GLU A 210 14.35 3.37 11.66
C GLU A 210 14.98 2.74 12.90
N LYS A 211 14.67 3.23 14.10
CA LYS A 211 15.12 2.61 15.34
C LYS A 211 14.62 1.15 15.44
N LEU A 212 13.33 0.92 15.19
CA LEU A 212 12.73 -0.42 15.17
C LEU A 212 13.37 -1.30 14.08
N TYR A 213 13.51 -0.79 12.87
CA TYR A 213 14.06 -1.56 11.75
C TYR A 213 15.54 -1.92 11.96
N ASN A 214 16.31 -1.02 12.55
CA ASN A 214 17.71 -1.26 12.90
C ASN A 214 17.81 -2.31 14.00
N GLU A 215 16.92 -2.29 15.00
CA GLU A 215 16.85 -3.34 16.02
C GLU A 215 16.69 -4.74 15.39
N ILE A 216 15.84 -4.86 14.37
CA ILE A 216 15.55 -6.11 13.65
C ILE A 216 16.68 -6.50 12.66
N GLN A 217 17.36 -5.53 12.05
CA GLN A 217 18.34 -5.78 11.00
C GLN A 217 19.79 -5.89 11.48
N ASN A 218 20.15 -5.27 12.60
CA ASN A 218 21.54 -5.17 13.04
C ASN A 218 22.12 -6.54 13.39
N LYS A 219 23.10 -7.00 12.60
CA LYS A 219 23.96 -8.13 12.96
C LYS A 219 24.67 -7.87 14.27
#